data_AF-A0A954J6F3-F1
#
_entry.id   AF-A0A954J6F3-F1
#
_cell.length_a   1.000
_cell.length_b   1.000
_cell.length_c   1.000
_cell.angle_alpha   90.00
_cell.angle_beta   90.00
_cell.angle_gamma   90.00
#
_symmetry.space_group_name_H-M   'P 1'
#
loop_
_entity.id
_entity.type
_entity.pdbx_description
1 polymer ?
#
loop_
_entity_poly.entity_id
_entity_poly.type
_entity_poly.pdbx_seq_one_letter_code
_entity_poly.pdbx_strand_id
1 'polypeptide(L)'
;MEQPHNTIESQLLLRSQGLFATGAILIALGAWLVYATLLAAPAGEGAHHPPATHETSDHAHPDPSPAEKSADETHGHEEEAATVPAWYSVLPFVALLLCIAILPLSRRTEHWWEKNWNRFLVAAGLGVVTLAYFAFLFHHGVHDHVTGGHSEPGLQAAFTVLKNALLAEYIPFITLLFSLYVITGGIVIEGRLAGKPFTNMSIIGVGALLASFVGTTGAAMLLIRPLLTANARREYVAHTVLFFIFAVCNTGGCLLPIGDPPLFLGFLRGVDFLWTLNLWQPWLFTNSLILIVYFVYDTIISRKEKTDAFAPSRQDGPLLSMQGKLNLIWLMGVIGCVATLDPSKPFPGTDWHAPLYFREFLMFLLTFCSLVTTTCEVRLKNTFNYDAILEVAALFSGIFVCMQAPVMILNVYGKHLGFESPAAFFWGTGFLSSFLDNAPTYVVFFETARTMEPMGPLVAGVTESFLVAISLGAVFMGSMTYIGNGPNFMVKAIAEKNNIRMPSFFGYMLYSFTILLPIFLLMTLIFL
;
A
#
# COMPACT_ATOMS: atom_id res chain seq x y z
N MET A 1 -33.44 -10.08 12.37
CA MET A 1 -33.20 -11.43 12.94
C MET A 1 -31.70 -11.56 13.09
N GLU A 2 -31.25 -11.67 14.35
CA GLU A 2 -29.89 -11.93 14.88
C GLU A 2 -28.70 -11.05 14.40
N GLN A 3 -28.35 -10.05 15.22
CA GLN A 3 -26.94 -9.63 15.39
C GLN A 3 -26.40 -10.26 16.67
N PRO A 4 -25.49 -11.25 16.63
CA PRO A 4 -24.63 -11.56 17.77
C PRO A 4 -23.27 -10.84 17.61
N HIS A 5 -22.62 -10.57 18.75
CA HIS A 5 -21.20 -10.19 18.89
C HIS A 5 -20.80 -8.71 18.74
N ASN A 6 -21.23 -7.88 19.69
CA ASN A 6 -20.33 -6.85 20.21
C ASN A 6 -20.46 -6.76 21.73
N THR A 7 -20.40 -7.91 22.39
CA THR A 7 -20.28 -8.02 23.85
C THR A 7 -18.83 -7.76 24.25
N ILE A 8 -18.61 -7.29 25.49
CA ILE A 8 -17.27 -7.13 26.07
C ILE A 8 -16.48 -8.45 25.97
N GLU A 9 -17.14 -9.59 26.15
CA GLU A 9 -16.55 -10.93 25.98
C GLU A 9 -16.00 -11.17 24.56
N SER A 10 -16.77 -10.82 23.52
CA SER A 10 -16.31 -10.97 22.13
C SER A 10 -15.07 -10.11 21.84
N GLN A 11 -14.99 -8.90 22.40
CA GLN A 11 -13.82 -8.03 22.26
C GLN A 11 -12.63 -8.49 23.10
N LEU A 12 -12.86 -9.11 24.26
CA LEU A 12 -11.82 -9.76 25.05
C LEU A 12 -11.21 -10.95 24.28
N LEU A 13 -12.04 -11.75 23.61
CA LEU A 13 -11.58 -12.83 22.73
C LEU A 13 -10.76 -12.29 21.56
N LEU A 14 -11.24 -11.26 20.86
CA LEU A 14 -10.49 -10.61 19.78
C LEU A 14 -9.14 -10.05 20.26
N ARG A 15 -9.10 -9.41 21.43
CA ARG A 15 -7.85 -8.93 22.02
C ARG A 15 -6.91 -10.08 22.35
N SER A 16 -7.42 -11.16 22.94
CA SER A 16 -6.63 -12.35 23.27
C SER A 16 -6.05 -13.03 22.03
N GLN A 17 -6.86 -13.20 20.98
CA GLN A 17 -6.41 -13.72 19.68
C GLN A 17 -5.31 -12.83 19.07
N GLY A 18 -5.51 -11.52 19.10
CA GLY A 18 -4.50 -10.56 18.63
C GLY A 18 -3.19 -10.65 19.40
N LEU A 19 -3.24 -10.69 20.73
CA LEU A 19 -2.06 -10.82 21.59
C LEU A 19 -1.33 -12.14 21.36
N PHE A 20 -2.07 -13.24 21.23
CA PHE A 20 -1.48 -14.55 20.96
C PHE A 20 -0.78 -14.58 19.59
N ALA A 21 -1.47 -14.13 18.54
CA ALA A 21 -0.92 -14.10 17.19
C ALA A 21 0.32 -13.19 17.08
N THR A 22 0.22 -11.96 17.58
CA THR A 22 1.35 -11.01 17.55
C THR A 22 2.51 -11.48 18.43
N GLY A 23 2.23 -12.07 19.59
CA GLY A 23 3.26 -12.67 20.45
C GLY A 23 3.97 -13.86 19.78
N ALA A 24 3.24 -14.75 19.12
CA ALA A 24 3.82 -15.88 18.39
C ALA A 24 4.73 -15.41 17.24
N ILE A 25 4.29 -14.40 16.48
CA ILE A 25 5.09 -13.80 15.40
C ILE A 25 6.36 -13.15 15.95
N LEU A 26 6.26 -12.42 17.06
CA LEU A 26 7.43 -11.82 17.71
C LEU A 26 8.46 -12.86 18.16
N ILE A 27 8.02 -14.00 18.70
CA ILE A 27 8.91 -15.09 19.08
C ILE A 27 9.60 -15.67 17.84
N ALA A 28 8.86 -15.91 16.77
CA ALA A 28 9.41 -16.46 15.52
C ALA A 28 10.43 -15.51 14.88
N LEU A 29 10.09 -14.23 14.74
CA LEU A 29 10.99 -13.20 14.20
C LEU A 29 12.19 -12.96 15.12
N GLY A 30 12.00 -12.95 16.43
CA GLY A 30 13.09 -12.85 17.40
C GLY A 30 14.06 -14.02 17.30
N ALA A 31 13.55 -15.25 17.19
CA ALA A 31 14.37 -16.44 16.98
C ALA A 31 15.13 -16.37 15.65
N TRP A 32 14.49 -15.90 14.57
CA TRP A 32 15.15 -15.67 13.29
C TRP A 32 16.27 -14.64 13.39
N LEU A 33 16.04 -13.49 14.04
CA LEU A 33 17.05 -12.45 14.21
C LEU A 33 18.26 -12.96 15.01
N VAL A 34 18.02 -13.73 16.08
CA VAL A 34 19.09 -14.38 16.85
C VAL A 34 19.85 -15.39 15.98
N TYR A 35 19.14 -16.21 15.20
CA TYR A 35 19.77 -17.16 14.29
C TYR A 35 20.63 -16.45 13.22
N ALA A 36 20.11 -15.38 12.62
CA ALA A 36 20.81 -14.60 11.61
C ALA A 36 22.06 -13.91 12.17
N THR A 37 22.01 -13.37 13.39
CA THR A 37 23.19 -12.77 14.04
C THR A 37 24.23 -13.82 14.42
N LEU A 38 23.80 -15.01 14.85
CA LEU A 38 24.71 -16.14 15.13
C LEU A 38 25.41 -16.66 13.86
N LEU A 39 24.74 -16.67 12.71
CA LEU A 39 25.35 -17.02 11.42
C LEU A 39 26.30 -15.93 10.90
N ALA A 40 26.02 -14.66 11.19
CA ALA A 40 26.86 -13.53 10.81
C ALA A 40 28.08 -13.35 11.73
N ALA A 41 28.13 -14.04 12.87
CA ALA A 41 29.32 -14.06 13.73
C ALA A 41 30.45 -14.79 12.99
N PRO A 42 31.65 -14.18 12.85
CA PRO A 42 32.77 -14.85 12.18
C PRO A 42 33.07 -16.17 12.90
N ALA A 43 33.06 -17.27 12.14
CA ALA A 43 33.59 -18.54 12.61
C ALA A 43 35.02 -18.29 13.11
N GLY A 44 35.25 -18.62 14.38
CA GLY A 44 36.37 -18.12 15.17
C GLY A 44 37.75 -18.19 14.51
N GLU A 45 38.56 -17.20 14.84
CA GLU A 45 40.01 -17.20 14.70
C GLU A 45 40.58 -18.56 15.13
N GLY A 46 41.04 -19.34 14.15
CA GLY A 46 41.47 -20.71 14.40
C GLY A 46 42.06 -21.40 13.18
N ALA A 47 42.95 -20.72 12.43
CA ALA A 47 43.80 -21.39 11.45
C ALA A 47 45.09 -20.61 11.18
N HIS A 48 46.15 -21.02 11.89
CA HIS A 48 47.57 -21.00 11.50
C HIS A 48 48.07 -19.93 10.52
N HIS A 49 48.77 -18.93 11.06
CA HIS A 49 49.87 -18.27 10.35
C HIS A 49 51.02 -19.26 10.07
N PRO A 50 51.55 -19.33 8.84
CA PRO A 50 52.96 -19.65 8.61
C PRO A 50 53.80 -18.35 8.53
N PRO A 51 55.10 -18.42 8.84
CA PRO A 51 55.90 -17.26 9.19
C PRO A 51 56.37 -16.46 7.98
N ALA A 52 56.60 -15.18 8.24
CA ALA A 52 57.24 -14.23 7.34
C ALA A 52 58.65 -14.67 6.92
N THR A 53 58.96 -14.49 5.63
CA THR A 53 60.33 -14.42 5.12
C THR A 53 60.58 -13.03 4.54
N HIS A 54 61.59 -12.38 5.10
CA HIS A 54 62.26 -11.18 4.61
C HIS A 54 62.80 -11.36 3.19
N GLU A 55 62.76 -10.29 2.38
CA GLU A 55 63.79 -9.84 1.41
C GLU A 55 63.30 -8.49 0.83
N THR A 56 63.79 -7.35 1.34
CA THR A 56 64.85 -6.46 0.79
C THR A 56 64.53 -5.76 -0.54
N SER A 57 64.61 -4.43 -0.47
CA SER A 57 64.59 -3.42 -1.54
C SER A 57 65.68 -3.61 -2.60
N ASP A 58 65.39 -3.28 -3.87
CA ASP A 58 65.89 -2.04 -4.52
C ASP A 58 65.66 -2.00 -6.05
N HIS A 59 65.63 -0.76 -6.57
CA HIS A 59 65.93 -0.30 -7.95
C HIS A 59 64.81 0.03 -8.96
N ALA A 60 64.48 1.34 -9.00
CA ALA A 60 64.64 2.30 -10.11
C ALA A 60 64.33 1.92 -11.59
N HIS A 61 63.41 2.70 -12.17
CA HIS A 61 63.16 3.03 -13.60
C HIS A 61 64.43 3.36 -14.44
N PRO A 62 64.44 3.30 -15.80
CA PRO A 62 63.43 3.89 -16.69
C PRO A 62 63.13 3.21 -18.05
N ASP A 63 62.05 3.71 -18.69
CA ASP A 63 61.56 3.48 -20.06
C ASP A 63 62.59 3.91 -21.15
N PRO A 64 62.55 3.40 -22.41
CA PRO A 64 61.53 3.84 -23.39
C PRO A 64 61.07 2.83 -24.50
N SER A 65 59.81 3.02 -24.95
CA SER A 65 59.09 2.76 -26.24
C SER A 65 59.94 2.56 -27.54
N PRO A 66 59.46 1.96 -28.69
CA PRO A 66 58.06 1.84 -29.17
C PRO A 66 57.59 0.59 -29.99
N ALA A 67 56.26 0.50 -30.15
CA ALA A 67 55.47 -0.06 -31.27
C ALA A 67 55.49 -1.57 -31.61
N GLU A 68 54.33 -2.24 -31.50
CA GLU A 68 53.51 -2.70 -32.65
C GLU A 68 52.33 -3.61 -32.23
N LYS A 69 51.16 -3.36 -32.86
CA LYS A 69 50.13 -4.31 -33.35
C LYS A 69 49.17 -5.04 -32.38
N SER A 70 47.93 -4.54 -32.46
CA SER A 70 46.68 -5.29 -32.75
C SER A 70 46.25 -6.45 -31.84
N ALA A 71 45.25 -6.17 -31.00
CA ALA A 71 44.07 -7.02 -30.86
C ALA A 71 42.93 -6.15 -30.34
N ASP A 72 41.98 -5.86 -31.21
CA ASP A 72 40.71 -5.20 -30.90
C ASP A 72 39.82 -6.26 -30.25
N GLU A 73 39.96 -6.45 -28.93
CA GLU A 73 39.01 -7.24 -28.14
C GLU A 73 37.80 -6.35 -27.85
N THR A 74 36.89 -6.35 -28.83
CA THR A 74 35.52 -5.92 -28.62
C THR A 74 34.91 -6.90 -27.61
N HIS A 75 34.93 -6.54 -26.32
CA HIS A 75 34.07 -7.12 -25.32
C HIS A 75 32.62 -6.81 -25.72
N GLY A 76 32.05 -7.66 -26.57
CA GLY A 76 30.62 -7.80 -26.69
C GLY A 76 30.12 -8.23 -25.32
N HIS A 77 29.53 -7.29 -24.58
CA HIS A 77 28.49 -7.66 -23.62
C HIS A 77 27.39 -8.32 -24.44
N GLU A 78 27.43 -9.65 -24.54
CA GLU A 78 26.25 -10.43 -24.89
C GLU A 78 25.21 -10.08 -23.83
N GLU A 79 24.25 -9.22 -24.21
CA GLU A 79 22.99 -9.10 -23.48
C GLU A 79 22.40 -10.52 -23.42
N GLU A 80 22.50 -11.17 -22.25
CA GLU A 80 21.73 -12.37 -21.95
C GLU A 80 20.27 -12.08 -22.34
N ALA A 81 19.79 -12.72 -23.40
CA ALA A 81 18.43 -12.52 -23.88
C ALA A 81 17.48 -12.83 -22.72
N ALA A 82 16.88 -11.79 -22.13
CA ALA A 82 16.01 -11.92 -20.98
C ALA A 82 14.91 -12.96 -21.28
N THR A 83 14.96 -14.08 -20.57
CA THR A 83 14.05 -15.20 -20.83
C THR A 83 12.67 -14.87 -20.28
N VAL A 84 11.73 -14.57 -21.18
CA VAL A 84 10.39 -14.07 -20.80
C VAL A 84 9.37 -15.20 -20.65
N PRO A 85 8.52 -15.18 -19.61
CA PRO A 85 7.36 -16.05 -19.54
C PRO A 85 6.44 -15.91 -20.75
N ALA A 86 5.78 -16.98 -21.16
CA ALA A 86 4.79 -16.96 -22.22
C ALA A 86 3.60 -16.05 -21.83
N TRP A 87 2.99 -15.37 -22.80
CA TRP A 87 1.92 -14.38 -22.55
C TRP A 87 0.73 -14.95 -21.73
N TYR A 88 0.39 -16.22 -21.89
CA TYR A 88 -0.71 -16.87 -21.17
C TYR A 88 -0.42 -17.10 -19.68
N SER A 89 0.83 -16.93 -19.23
CA SER A 89 1.19 -16.94 -17.80
C SER A 89 0.57 -15.78 -17.02
N VAL A 90 0.07 -14.74 -17.70
CA VAL A 90 -0.66 -13.60 -17.12
C VAL A 90 -2.12 -13.95 -16.76
N LEU A 91 -2.67 -15.04 -17.33
CA LEU A 91 -4.08 -15.39 -17.15
C LEU A 91 -4.51 -15.57 -15.70
N PRO A 92 -3.74 -16.20 -14.78
CA PRO A 92 -4.12 -16.30 -13.38
C PRO A 92 -4.24 -14.94 -12.69
N PHE A 93 -3.36 -13.99 -13.02
CA PHE A 93 -3.41 -12.62 -12.49
C PHE A 93 -4.67 -11.89 -12.95
N VAL A 94 -4.95 -11.91 -14.25
CA VAL A 94 -6.16 -11.28 -14.82
C VAL A 94 -7.43 -11.95 -14.26
N ALA A 95 -7.45 -13.27 -14.15
CA ALA A 95 -8.56 -14.00 -13.57
C ALA A 95 -8.80 -13.61 -12.10
N LEU A 96 -7.74 -13.44 -11.30
CA LEU A 96 -7.86 -13.03 -9.90
C LEU A 96 -8.46 -11.62 -9.79
N LEU A 97 -7.98 -10.68 -10.59
CA LEU A 97 -8.50 -9.32 -10.65
C LEU A 97 -9.97 -9.26 -11.07
N LEU A 98 -10.36 -10.03 -12.09
CA LEU A 98 -11.75 -10.17 -12.53
C LEU A 98 -12.63 -10.80 -11.44
N CYS A 99 -12.12 -11.80 -10.71
CA CYS A 99 -12.84 -12.39 -9.59
C CYS A 99 -13.13 -11.35 -8.49
N ILE A 100 -12.14 -10.54 -8.12
CA ILE A 100 -12.30 -9.45 -7.13
C ILE A 100 -13.32 -8.42 -7.61
N ALA A 101 -13.31 -8.06 -8.90
CA ALA A 101 -14.23 -7.06 -9.44
C ALA A 101 -15.67 -7.58 -9.61
N ILE A 102 -15.85 -8.84 -10.03
CA ILE A 102 -17.16 -9.36 -10.49
C ILE A 102 -17.89 -10.16 -9.42
N LEU A 103 -17.19 -11.01 -8.65
CA LEU A 103 -17.85 -11.93 -7.71
C LEU A 103 -18.61 -11.23 -6.57
N PRO A 104 -18.15 -10.08 -6.02
CA PRO A 104 -18.94 -9.31 -5.06
C PRO A 104 -20.22 -8.71 -5.65
N LEU A 105 -20.25 -8.42 -6.96
CA LEU A 105 -21.37 -7.71 -7.60
C LEU A 105 -22.53 -8.63 -7.98
N SER A 106 -22.26 -9.93 -8.15
CA SER A 106 -23.27 -10.91 -8.50
C SER A 106 -23.99 -11.42 -7.25
N ARG A 107 -25.32 -11.22 -7.22
CA ARG A 107 -26.20 -11.67 -6.12
C ARG A 107 -26.07 -13.17 -5.78
N ARG A 108 -25.62 -14.00 -6.74
CA ARG A 108 -25.45 -15.44 -6.51
C ARG A 108 -24.16 -15.77 -5.76
N THR A 109 -23.14 -14.95 -5.90
CA THR A 109 -21.79 -15.19 -5.38
C THR A 109 -21.45 -14.31 -4.20
N GLU A 110 -22.19 -13.23 -3.97
CA GLU A 110 -21.99 -12.26 -2.87
C GLU A 110 -21.77 -12.94 -1.51
N HIS A 111 -22.74 -13.73 -1.02
CA HIS A 111 -22.62 -14.42 0.27
C HIS A 111 -21.51 -15.46 0.35
N TRP A 112 -21.15 -16.06 -0.79
CA TRP A 112 -20.01 -16.98 -0.83
C TRP A 112 -18.70 -16.19 -0.76
N TRP A 113 -18.60 -15.08 -1.48
CA TRP A 113 -17.42 -14.23 -1.52
C TRP A 113 -17.16 -13.51 -0.20
N GLU A 114 -18.20 -13.20 0.59
CA GLU A 114 -18.06 -12.56 1.92
C GLU A 114 -17.15 -13.35 2.87
N LYS A 115 -17.02 -14.67 2.69
CA LYS A 115 -16.17 -15.50 3.55
C LYS A 115 -14.70 -15.35 3.18
N ASN A 116 -13.88 -14.89 4.12
CA ASN A 116 -12.43 -14.77 3.97
C ASN A 116 -11.75 -16.05 3.47
N TRP A 117 -12.23 -17.21 3.91
CA TRP A 117 -11.72 -18.50 3.44
C TRP A 117 -11.90 -18.70 1.93
N ASN A 118 -13.03 -18.29 1.36
CA ASN A 118 -13.30 -18.46 -0.07
C ASN A 118 -12.44 -17.51 -0.92
N ARG A 119 -12.25 -16.27 -0.43
CA ARG A 119 -11.31 -15.31 -1.02
C ARG A 119 -9.90 -15.87 -1.06
N PHE A 120 -9.45 -16.44 0.07
CA PHE A 120 -8.16 -17.10 0.17
C PHE A 120 -8.05 -18.29 -0.79
N LEU A 121 -9.06 -19.17 -0.86
CA LEU A 121 -9.04 -20.31 -1.78
C LEU A 121 -8.91 -19.90 -3.24
N VAL A 122 -9.60 -18.84 -3.67
CA VAL A 122 -9.48 -18.31 -5.04
C VAL A 122 -8.07 -17.74 -5.27
N ALA A 123 -7.59 -16.91 -4.34
CA ALA A 123 -6.28 -16.29 -4.43
C ALA A 123 -5.15 -17.35 -4.44
N ALA A 124 -5.19 -18.31 -3.52
CA ALA A 124 -4.24 -19.39 -3.40
C ALA A 124 -4.32 -20.36 -4.59
N GLY A 125 -5.52 -20.68 -5.07
CA GLY A 125 -5.71 -21.54 -6.24
C GLY A 125 -5.06 -20.97 -7.50
N LEU A 126 -5.29 -19.69 -7.78
CA LEU A 126 -4.66 -19.00 -8.93
C LEU A 126 -3.15 -18.79 -8.71
N GLY A 127 -2.72 -18.55 -7.46
CA GLY A 127 -1.31 -18.54 -7.09
C GLY A 127 -0.62 -19.87 -7.40
N VAL A 128 -1.23 -21.00 -7.03
CA VAL A 128 -0.73 -22.34 -7.33
C VAL A 128 -0.64 -22.59 -8.83
N VAL A 129 -1.61 -22.13 -9.63
CA VAL A 129 -1.53 -22.21 -11.10
C VAL A 129 -0.32 -21.45 -11.63
N THR A 130 -0.03 -20.27 -11.08
CA THR A 130 1.16 -19.48 -11.44
C THR A 130 2.45 -20.21 -11.07
N LEU A 131 2.53 -20.77 -9.85
CA LEU A 131 3.69 -21.55 -9.42
C LEU A 131 3.87 -22.82 -10.26
N ALA A 132 2.79 -23.49 -10.64
CA ALA A 132 2.82 -24.66 -11.51
C ALA A 132 3.36 -24.31 -12.91
N TYR A 133 3.00 -23.14 -13.44
CA TYR A 133 3.60 -22.63 -14.67
C TYR A 133 5.12 -22.49 -14.53
N PHE A 134 5.60 -21.86 -13.45
CA PHE A 134 7.05 -21.71 -13.21
C PHE A 134 7.76 -23.05 -12.94
N ALA A 135 7.06 -24.01 -12.32
CA ALA A 135 7.62 -25.31 -11.99
C ALA A 135 7.74 -26.25 -13.19
N PHE A 136 6.83 -26.18 -14.16
CA PHE A 136 6.69 -27.20 -15.19
C PHE A 136 6.75 -26.67 -16.62
N LEU A 137 6.45 -25.40 -16.85
CA LEU A 137 6.34 -24.82 -18.19
C LEU A 137 7.41 -23.74 -18.45
N PHE A 138 7.93 -23.10 -17.40
CA PHE A 138 9.03 -22.16 -17.49
C PHE A 138 10.36 -22.90 -17.37
N HIS A 139 11.07 -23.04 -18.49
CA HIS A 139 12.30 -23.83 -18.60
C HIS A 139 13.57 -23.04 -18.25
N HIS A 140 13.43 -21.90 -17.55
CA HIS A 140 14.51 -21.00 -17.22
C HIS A 140 14.55 -20.69 -15.72
N GLY A 141 15.70 -20.23 -15.25
CA GLY A 141 15.89 -19.77 -13.89
C GLY A 141 15.18 -18.45 -13.61
N VAL A 142 14.84 -18.21 -12.35
CA VAL A 142 14.27 -16.95 -11.85
C VAL A 142 15.28 -16.27 -10.94
N HIS A 143 15.43 -14.95 -11.09
CA HIS A 143 16.31 -14.12 -10.28
C HIS A 143 15.75 -13.97 -8.84
N ASP A 144 16.59 -14.19 -7.84
CA ASP A 144 16.26 -14.11 -6.42
C ASP A 144 16.49 -12.68 -5.92
N HIS A 145 15.42 -12.00 -5.51
CA HIS A 145 15.50 -10.60 -5.08
C HIS A 145 16.18 -10.43 -3.70
N VAL A 146 16.32 -11.52 -2.94
CA VAL A 146 16.90 -11.48 -1.58
C VAL A 146 18.39 -11.81 -1.61
N THR A 147 18.83 -12.76 -2.44
CA THR A 147 20.23 -13.18 -2.52
C THR A 147 20.97 -12.66 -3.75
N GLY A 148 20.27 -12.07 -4.74
CA GLY A 148 20.85 -11.60 -6.00
C GLY A 148 21.35 -12.71 -6.92
N GLY A 149 20.99 -13.97 -6.64
CA GLY A 149 21.37 -15.14 -7.43
C GLY A 149 20.30 -15.54 -8.44
N HIS A 150 20.62 -16.50 -9.31
CA HIS A 150 19.65 -17.14 -10.21
C HIS A 150 19.34 -18.57 -9.76
N SER A 151 18.07 -18.94 -9.76
CA SER A 151 17.64 -20.32 -9.48
C SER A 151 17.80 -21.23 -10.70
N GLU A 152 17.90 -22.54 -10.48
CA GLU A 152 17.75 -23.50 -11.57
C GLU A 152 16.27 -23.57 -12.04
N PRO A 153 16.01 -23.97 -13.29
CA PRO A 153 14.66 -24.21 -13.78
C PRO A 153 13.88 -25.24 -12.97
N GLY A 154 12.55 -25.23 -13.11
CA GLY A 154 11.67 -26.22 -12.50
C GLY A 154 11.21 -25.84 -11.09
N LEU A 155 11.20 -26.81 -10.15
CA LEU A 155 10.69 -26.56 -8.79
C LEU A 155 11.46 -25.47 -8.04
N GLN A 156 12.76 -25.30 -8.32
CA GLN A 156 13.55 -24.23 -7.71
C GLN A 156 13.11 -22.84 -8.20
N ALA A 157 12.88 -22.67 -9.51
CA ALA A 157 12.31 -21.44 -10.06
C ALA A 157 10.96 -21.08 -9.41
N ALA A 158 10.05 -22.05 -9.25
CA ALA A 158 8.78 -21.83 -8.55
C ALA A 158 8.97 -21.44 -7.08
N PHE A 159 9.94 -22.04 -6.38
CA PHE A 159 10.27 -21.67 -5.01
C PHE A 159 10.83 -20.26 -4.91
N THR A 160 11.70 -19.85 -5.84
CA THR A 160 12.24 -18.48 -5.90
C THR A 160 11.15 -17.46 -6.22
N VAL A 161 10.22 -17.77 -7.12
CA VAL A 161 9.02 -16.94 -7.38
C VAL A 161 8.20 -16.77 -6.11
N LEU A 162 7.93 -17.86 -5.39
CA LEU A 162 7.19 -17.82 -4.13
C LEU A 162 7.93 -17.00 -3.06
N LYS A 163 9.25 -17.18 -2.97
CA LYS A 163 10.13 -16.45 -2.06
C LYS A 163 10.08 -14.95 -2.36
N ASN A 164 10.30 -14.53 -3.60
CA ASN A 164 10.23 -13.12 -4.00
C ASN A 164 8.85 -12.52 -3.69
N ALA A 165 7.78 -13.19 -4.12
CA ALA A 165 6.42 -12.70 -3.92
C ALA A 165 6.04 -12.59 -2.44
N LEU A 166 6.30 -13.62 -1.64
CA LEU A 166 5.84 -13.67 -0.26
C LEU A 166 6.81 -13.01 0.72
N LEU A 167 8.09 -13.36 0.65
CA LEU A 167 9.08 -12.97 1.64
C LEU A 167 9.59 -11.54 1.42
N ALA A 168 9.81 -11.13 0.17
CA ALA A 168 10.35 -9.80 -0.13
C ALA A 168 9.26 -8.73 -0.23
N GLU A 169 8.08 -9.07 -0.79
CA GLU A 169 7.05 -8.07 -1.08
C GLU A 169 5.83 -8.16 -0.13
N TYR A 170 5.17 -9.32 -0.07
CA TYR A 170 3.91 -9.47 0.68
C TYR A 170 4.08 -9.35 2.20
N ILE A 171 5.11 -9.95 2.81
CA ILE A 171 5.31 -9.88 4.28
C ILE A 171 5.50 -8.43 4.76
N PRO A 172 6.42 -7.62 4.18
CA PRO A 172 6.53 -6.21 4.54
C PRO A 172 5.21 -5.45 4.34
N PHE A 173 4.54 -5.70 3.21
CA PHE A 173 3.25 -5.10 2.87
C PHE A 173 2.17 -5.37 3.92
N ILE A 174 1.91 -6.65 4.22
CA ILE A 174 0.83 -7.01 5.12
C ILE A 174 1.16 -6.67 6.57
N THR A 175 2.44 -6.70 6.95
CA THR A 175 2.89 -6.27 8.28
C THR A 175 2.58 -4.79 8.50
N LEU A 176 2.87 -3.94 7.51
CA LEU A 176 2.52 -2.52 7.57
C LEU A 176 1.02 -2.31 7.71
N LEU A 177 0.22 -2.87 6.79
CA LEU A 177 -1.22 -2.69 6.83
C LEU A 177 -1.82 -3.19 8.14
N PHE A 178 -1.36 -4.34 8.64
CA PHE A 178 -1.79 -4.89 9.91
C PHE A 178 -1.45 -3.96 11.08
N SER A 179 -0.20 -3.48 11.17
CA SER A 179 0.22 -2.57 12.24
C SER A 179 -0.57 -1.27 12.23
N LEU A 180 -0.73 -0.62 11.07
CA LEU A 180 -1.51 0.62 10.94
C LEU A 180 -2.98 0.38 11.32
N TYR A 181 -3.57 -0.71 10.83
CA TYR A 181 -4.97 -1.07 11.09
C TYR A 181 -5.24 -1.33 12.57
N VAL A 182 -4.41 -2.16 13.22
CA VAL A 182 -4.57 -2.52 14.64
C VAL A 182 -4.33 -1.33 15.56
N ILE A 183 -3.28 -0.55 15.32
CA ILE A 183 -2.93 0.61 16.15
C ILE A 183 -3.99 1.70 16.01
N THR A 184 -4.39 2.02 14.78
CA THR A 184 -5.45 3.01 14.51
C THR A 184 -6.80 2.55 15.02
N GLY A 185 -7.08 1.24 14.97
CA GLY A 185 -8.24 0.60 15.59
C GLY A 185 -8.37 0.89 17.09
N GLY A 186 -7.27 1.22 17.77
CA GLY A 186 -7.22 1.60 19.18
C GLY A 186 -7.41 3.10 19.45
N ILE A 187 -7.69 3.92 18.44
CA ILE A 187 -7.95 5.35 18.59
C ILE A 187 -9.43 5.61 18.30
N VAL A 188 -10.09 6.34 19.18
CA VAL A 188 -11.48 6.77 18.97
C VAL A 188 -11.56 8.27 19.17
N ILE A 189 -12.12 8.95 18.16
CA ILE A 189 -12.45 10.36 18.20
C ILE A 189 -13.96 10.47 18.39
N GLU A 190 -14.39 11.13 19.46
CA GLU A 190 -15.79 11.47 19.73
C GLU A 190 -15.92 13.00 19.82
N GLY A 191 -17.07 13.55 19.48
CA GLY A 191 -17.29 14.98 19.64
C GLY A 191 -18.74 15.37 19.46
N ARG A 192 -19.10 16.57 19.95
CA ARG A 192 -20.42 17.19 19.75
C ARG A 192 -20.43 18.19 18.60
N LEU A 193 -19.69 17.88 17.54
CA LEU A 193 -19.61 18.73 16.35
C LEU A 193 -20.98 18.82 15.67
N ALA A 194 -21.29 19.99 15.13
CA ALA A 194 -22.47 20.22 14.31
C ALA A 194 -22.11 20.09 12.83
N GLY A 195 -22.96 19.46 12.02
CA GLY A 195 -22.75 19.21 10.59
C GLY A 195 -22.86 20.44 9.69
N LYS A 196 -22.35 21.60 10.14
CA LYS A 196 -22.28 22.82 9.32
C LYS A 196 -21.30 22.62 8.17
N PRO A 197 -21.50 23.28 7.01
CA PRO A 197 -20.63 23.10 5.84
C PRO A 197 -19.14 23.28 6.13
N PHE A 198 -18.78 24.33 6.89
CA PHE A 198 -17.39 24.56 7.27
C PHE A 198 -16.85 23.44 8.16
N THR A 199 -17.61 23.00 9.16
CA THR A 199 -17.20 21.91 10.08
C THR A 199 -16.96 20.61 9.33
N ASN A 200 -17.86 20.23 8.42
CA ASN A 200 -17.68 19.04 7.61
C ASN A 200 -16.47 19.17 6.66
N MET A 201 -16.30 20.32 6.01
CA MET A 201 -15.15 20.60 5.16
C MET A 201 -13.84 20.48 5.94
N SER A 202 -13.80 21.00 7.18
CA SER A 202 -12.64 20.87 8.06
C SER A 202 -12.37 19.41 8.44
N ILE A 203 -13.40 18.61 8.75
CA ILE A 203 -13.22 17.18 9.04
C ILE A 203 -12.65 16.44 7.82
N ILE A 204 -13.19 16.69 6.62
CA ILE A 204 -12.70 16.08 5.38
C ILE A 204 -11.26 16.52 5.09
N GLY A 205 -10.95 17.82 5.23
CA GLY A 205 -9.60 18.35 4.98
C GLY A 205 -8.55 17.83 5.97
N VAL A 206 -8.90 17.76 7.27
CA VAL A 206 -8.05 17.11 8.27
C VAL A 206 -7.88 15.62 7.96
N GLY A 207 -8.93 14.95 7.48
CA GLY A 207 -8.83 13.56 7.04
C GLY A 207 -7.91 13.37 5.84
N ALA A 208 -7.97 14.26 4.84
CA ALA A 208 -7.08 14.21 3.69
C ALA A 208 -5.61 14.39 4.11
N LEU A 209 -5.33 15.29 5.07
CA LEU A 209 -4.00 15.43 5.65
C LEU A 209 -3.57 14.16 6.41
N LEU A 210 -4.42 13.65 7.31
CA LEU A 210 -4.12 12.48 8.12
C LEU A 210 -3.95 11.20 7.28
N ALA A 211 -4.63 11.09 6.13
CA ALA A 211 -4.53 9.94 5.25
C ALA A 211 -3.09 9.65 4.82
N SER A 212 -2.28 10.67 4.56
CA SER A 212 -0.86 10.49 4.23
C SER A 212 -0.03 9.92 5.38
N PHE A 213 -0.41 10.16 6.64
CA PHE A 213 0.39 9.75 7.81
C PHE A 213 -0.11 8.45 8.46
N VAL A 214 -1.41 8.20 8.40
CA VAL A 214 -2.06 7.07 9.08
C VAL A 214 -2.56 6.01 8.09
N GLY A 215 -2.47 6.30 6.80
CA GLY A 215 -3.10 5.53 5.73
C GLY A 215 -4.53 5.99 5.46
N THR A 216 -4.96 5.92 4.20
CA THR A 216 -6.35 6.23 3.77
C THR A 216 -7.39 5.42 4.55
N THR A 217 -7.16 4.12 4.76
CA THR A 217 -8.01 3.25 5.59
C THR A 217 -8.08 3.72 7.04
N GLY A 218 -6.92 4.04 7.64
CA GLY A 218 -6.83 4.48 9.02
C GLY A 218 -7.55 5.80 9.25
N ALA A 219 -7.25 6.81 8.43
CA ALA A 219 -7.90 8.11 8.47
C ALA A 219 -9.42 8.01 8.24
N ALA A 220 -9.85 7.16 7.31
CA ALA A 220 -11.26 6.91 7.05
C ALA A 220 -11.98 6.36 8.30
N MET A 221 -11.41 5.35 8.96
CA MET A 221 -12.00 4.75 10.16
C MET A 221 -12.06 5.73 11.34
N LEU A 222 -11.04 6.58 11.50
CA LEU A 222 -11.00 7.57 12.56
C LEU A 222 -12.08 8.65 12.42
N LEU A 223 -12.36 9.09 11.19
CA LEU A 223 -13.12 10.31 10.96
C LEU A 223 -14.52 10.12 10.38
N ILE A 224 -14.82 8.96 9.78
CA ILE A 224 -16.15 8.74 9.20
C ILE A 224 -17.23 8.80 10.28
N ARG A 225 -17.03 8.18 11.45
CA ARG A 225 -18.02 8.17 12.55
C ARG A 225 -18.27 9.57 13.12
N PRO A 226 -17.24 10.37 13.47
CA PRO A 226 -17.43 11.78 13.82
C PRO A 226 -18.20 12.57 12.77
N LEU A 227 -17.88 12.36 11.48
CA LEU A 227 -18.56 13.04 10.38
C LEU A 227 -20.04 12.67 10.31
N LEU A 228 -20.37 11.37 10.35
CA LEU A 228 -21.75 10.92 10.33
C LEU A 228 -22.53 11.40 11.57
N THR A 229 -21.89 11.38 12.74
CA THR A 229 -22.50 11.85 14.00
C THR A 229 -22.81 13.35 13.94
N ALA A 230 -21.90 14.15 13.36
CA ALA A 230 -22.10 15.59 13.16
C ALA A 230 -23.28 15.87 12.21
N ASN A 231 -23.51 15.00 11.23
CA ASN A 231 -24.56 15.13 10.24
C ASN A 231 -25.84 14.33 10.57
N ALA A 232 -25.96 13.73 11.76
CA ALA A 232 -27.06 12.83 12.08
C ALA A 232 -28.46 13.48 12.07
N ARG A 233 -28.53 14.81 12.17
CA ARG A 233 -29.79 15.59 12.10
C ARG A 233 -30.06 16.22 10.73
N ARG A 234 -29.14 16.05 9.77
CA ARG A 234 -29.27 16.60 8.43
C ARG A 234 -30.06 15.68 7.51
N GLU A 235 -30.83 16.28 6.62
CA GLU A 235 -31.65 15.53 5.65
C GLU A 235 -30.81 15.01 4.49
N TYR A 236 -29.80 15.80 4.06
CA TYR A 236 -28.95 15.49 2.91
C TYR A 236 -27.51 15.27 3.36
N VAL A 237 -27.09 14.01 3.47
CA VAL A 237 -25.74 13.65 3.96
C VAL A 237 -24.91 12.87 2.95
N ALA A 238 -25.55 12.26 1.95
CA ALA A 238 -24.88 11.35 1.02
C ALA A 238 -23.69 12.01 0.32
N HIS A 239 -23.80 13.27 -0.12
CA HIS A 239 -22.69 13.97 -0.77
C HIS A 239 -21.51 14.20 0.16
N THR A 240 -21.74 14.50 1.44
CA THR A 240 -20.67 14.60 2.44
C THR A 240 -19.88 13.30 2.54
N VAL A 241 -20.55 12.15 2.46
CA VAL A 241 -19.87 10.84 2.42
C VAL A 241 -19.11 10.64 1.10
N LEU A 242 -19.67 11.05 -0.04
CA LEU A 242 -18.99 10.96 -1.34
C LEU A 242 -17.68 11.77 -1.37
N PHE A 243 -17.72 13.03 -0.91
CA PHE A 243 -16.52 13.88 -0.85
C PHE A 243 -15.51 13.40 0.19
N PHE A 244 -15.98 12.78 1.28
CA PHE A 244 -15.10 12.08 2.20
C PHE A 244 -14.37 10.91 1.53
N ILE A 245 -15.06 10.13 0.70
CA ILE A 245 -14.43 9.06 -0.08
C ILE A 245 -13.41 9.65 -1.07
N PHE A 246 -13.77 10.69 -1.82
CA PHE A 246 -12.87 11.30 -2.79
C PHE A 246 -11.57 11.79 -2.15
N ALA A 247 -11.67 12.52 -1.04
CA ALA A 247 -10.52 13.13 -0.38
C ALA A 247 -9.80 12.18 0.58
N VAL A 248 -10.50 11.63 1.58
CA VAL A 248 -9.86 10.90 2.70
C VAL A 248 -9.49 9.48 2.32
N CYS A 249 -10.32 8.81 1.52
CA CYS A 249 -10.10 7.41 1.14
C CYS A 249 -9.17 7.26 -0.08
N ASN A 250 -8.81 8.35 -0.77
CA ASN A 250 -8.02 8.30 -1.99
C ASN A 250 -7.00 9.43 -2.05
N THR A 251 -7.37 10.63 -2.56
CA THR A 251 -6.40 11.68 -2.91
C THR A 251 -5.57 12.19 -1.73
N GLY A 252 -6.03 11.98 -0.50
CA GLY A 252 -5.33 12.34 0.73
C GLY A 252 -4.08 11.50 1.01
N GLY A 253 -3.99 10.25 0.56
CA GLY A 253 -2.93 9.29 0.89
C GLY A 253 -1.59 9.47 0.16
N CYS A 254 -1.33 10.63 -0.44
CA CYS A 254 -0.28 10.77 -1.46
C CYS A 254 1.10 11.22 -0.96
N LEU A 255 1.23 11.74 0.26
CA LEU A 255 2.43 12.48 0.69
C LEU A 255 3.49 11.62 1.39
N LEU A 256 3.16 10.39 1.80
CA LEU A 256 4.13 9.42 2.34
C LEU A 256 3.81 8.01 1.81
N PRO A 257 4.80 7.10 1.74
CA PRO A 257 4.59 5.74 1.24
C PRO A 257 3.54 4.96 2.03
N ILE A 258 3.44 5.22 3.34
CA ILE A 258 2.47 4.60 4.23
C ILE A 258 1.03 5.09 4.02
N GLY A 259 0.84 6.17 3.26
CA GLY A 259 -0.44 6.83 3.07
C GLY A 259 -1.41 6.01 2.23
N ASP A 260 -0.91 5.27 1.24
CA ASP A 260 -1.70 4.38 0.39
C ASP A 260 -0.84 3.20 -0.09
N PRO A 261 -1.41 1.97 -0.21
CA PRO A 261 -0.70 0.77 -0.68
C PRO A 261 0.21 0.92 -1.91
N PRO A 262 -0.17 1.65 -2.99
CA PRO A 262 0.69 1.91 -4.15
C PRO A 262 2.05 2.49 -3.81
N LEU A 263 2.06 3.54 -2.98
CA LEU A 263 3.28 4.28 -2.69
C LEU A 263 4.21 3.46 -1.79
N PHE A 264 3.65 2.62 -0.92
CA PHE A 264 4.44 1.67 -0.16
C PHE A 264 5.10 0.63 -1.05
N LEU A 265 4.41 0.16 -2.10
CA LEU A 265 5.02 -0.76 -3.07
C LEU A 265 6.10 -0.10 -3.91
N GLY A 266 5.98 1.20 -4.20
CA GLY A 266 7.06 2.00 -4.76
C GLY A 266 8.27 2.06 -3.83
N PHE A 267 8.05 2.30 -2.54
CA PHE A 267 9.11 2.30 -1.53
C PHE A 267 9.84 0.95 -1.44
N LEU A 268 9.11 -0.17 -1.43
CA LEU A 268 9.71 -1.51 -1.49
C LEU A 268 10.48 -1.78 -2.80
N ARG A 269 10.22 -1.02 -3.86
CA ARG A 269 10.93 -1.06 -5.15
C ARG A 269 12.09 -0.07 -5.24
N GLY A 270 12.42 0.60 -4.14
CA GLY A 270 13.59 1.47 -4.02
C GLY A 270 13.31 2.96 -4.06
N VAL A 271 12.04 3.39 -4.22
CA VAL A 271 11.67 4.81 -4.13
C VAL A 271 11.97 5.31 -2.71
N ASP A 272 12.59 6.49 -2.58
CA ASP A 272 12.93 7.02 -1.26
C ASP A 272 11.68 7.36 -0.44
N PHE A 273 11.77 7.15 0.88
CA PHE A 273 10.63 7.37 1.78
C PHE A 273 10.07 8.79 1.67
N LEU A 274 10.94 9.80 1.62
CA LEU A 274 10.54 11.21 1.55
C LEU A 274 10.28 11.71 0.12
N TRP A 275 10.56 10.91 -0.93
CA TRP A 275 10.36 11.34 -2.31
C TRP A 275 8.89 11.71 -2.58
N THR A 276 7.96 10.95 -2.00
CA THR A 276 6.51 11.21 -2.14
C THR A 276 6.07 12.58 -1.62
N LEU A 277 6.86 13.25 -0.77
CA LEU A 277 6.59 14.64 -0.38
C LEU A 277 6.71 15.62 -1.55
N ASN A 278 7.45 15.27 -2.62
CA ASN A 278 7.50 16.06 -3.84
C ASN A 278 6.15 16.14 -4.56
N LEU A 279 5.20 15.25 -4.24
CA LEU A 279 3.84 15.24 -4.79
C LEU A 279 2.91 16.28 -4.12
N TRP A 280 3.42 17.12 -3.21
CA TRP A 280 2.61 18.07 -2.45
C TRP A 280 1.84 19.08 -3.32
N GLN A 281 2.37 19.47 -4.47
CA GLN A 281 1.71 20.42 -5.37
C GLN A 281 0.45 19.83 -6.03
N PRO A 282 0.52 18.71 -6.78
CA PRO A 282 -0.68 18.08 -7.34
C PRO A 282 -1.64 17.59 -6.24
N TRP A 283 -1.13 17.14 -5.09
CA TRP A 283 -1.94 16.79 -3.92
C TRP A 283 -2.72 17.99 -3.39
N LEU A 284 -2.06 19.12 -3.14
CA LEU A 284 -2.70 20.32 -2.58
C LEU A 284 -3.71 20.89 -3.56
N PHE A 285 -3.36 20.96 -4.85
CA PHE A 285 -4.25 21.42 -5.91
C PHE A 285 -5.53 20.58 -5.97
N THR A 286 -5.39 19.25 -6.06
CA THR A 286 -6.52 18.32 -6.19
C THR A 286 -7.40 18.34 -4.95
N ASN A 287 -6.82 18.21 -3.75
CA ASN A 287 -7.60 18.22 -2.51
C ASN A 287 -8.27 19.58 -2.25
N SER A 288 -7.61 20.70 -2.60
CA SER A 288 -8.22 22.03 -2.48
C SER A 288 -9.43 22.17 -3.39
N LEU A 289 -9.36 21.74 -4.64
CA LEU A 289 -10.52 21.78 -5.55
C LEU A 289 -11.66 20.89 -5.06
N ILE A 290 -11.36 19.67 -4.59
CA ILE A 290 -12.38 18.77 -4.00
C ILE A 290 -13.07 19.46 -2.81
N LEU A 291 -12.31 20.07 -1.90
CA LEU A 291 -12.85 20.76 -0.73
C LEU A 291 -13.64 22.03 -1.09
N ILE A 292 -13.20 22.79 -2.09
CA ILE A 292 -13.92 23.98 -2.57
C ILE A 292 -15.26 23.57 -3.18
N VAL A 293 -15.26 22.59 -4.09
CA VAL A 293 -16.49 22.07 -4.70
C VAL A 293 -17.42 21.51 -3.63
N TYR A 294 -16.87 20.75 -2.66
CA TYR A 294 -17.63 20.26 -1.51
C TYR A 294 -18.31 21.40 -0.75
N PHE A 295 -17.54 22.40 -0.34
CA PHE A 295 -18.03 23.49 0.49
C PHE A 295 -19.13 24.30 -0.21
N VAL A 296 -18.95 24.59 -1.50
CA VAL A 296 -19.97 25.26 -2.31
C VAL A 296 -21.23 24.39 -2.39
N TYR A 297 -21.09 23.11 -2.71
CA TYR A 297 -22.22 22.21 -2.87
C TYR A 297 -22.98 22.00 -1.55
N ASP A 298 -22.28 21.72 -0.45
CA ASP A 298 -22.90 21.56 0.87
C ASP A 298 -23.53 22.87 1.38
N THR A 299 -22.97 24.02 1.04
CA THR A 299 -23.58 25.32 1.36
C THR A 299 -24.88 25.54 0.59
N ILE A 300 -24.97 25.12 -0.67
CA ILE A 300 -26.21 25.22 -1.46
C ILE A 300 -27.29 24.27 -0.91
N ILE A 301 -26.90 23.04 -0.56
CA ILE A 301 -27.82 22.04 -0.01
C ILE A 301 -28.29 22.42 1.39
N SER A 302 -27.39 22.88 2.26
CA SER A 302 -27.71 23.28 3.64
C SER A 302 -28.73 24.43 3.71
N ARG A 303 -28.81 25.30 2.70
CA ARG A 303 -29.86 26.35 2.59
C ARG A 303 -31.27 25.79 2.42
N LYS A 304 -31.42 24.53 2.03
CA LYS A 304 -32.72 23.87 1.87
C LYS A 304 -33.19 23.17 3.15
N GLU A 305 -32.33 23.09 4.16
CA GLU A 305 -32.57 22.38 5.42
C GLU A 305 -33.05 23.34 6.52
N LYS A 306 -33.78 22.82 7.50
CA LYS A 306 -34.25 23.59 8.66
C LYS A 306 -33.07 23.91 9.59
N THR A 307 -33.15 25.02 10.32
CA THR A 307 -32.10 25.47 11.26
C THR A 307 -31.74 24.41 12.31
N ASP A 308 -32.71 23.62 12.77
CA ASP A 308 -32.51 22.57 13.78
C ASP A 308 -31.61 21.42 13.28
N ALA A 309 -31.43 21.28 11.97
CA ALA A 309 -30.54 20.29 11.36
C ALA A 309 -29.05 20.51 11.75
N PHE A 310 -28.68 21.73 12.16
CA PHE A 310 -27.31 22.10 12.52
C PHE A 310 -27.08 22.18 14.04
N ALA A 311 -28.05 21.72 14.85
CA ALA A 311 -27.85 21.59 16.28
C ALA A 311 -26.97 20.36 16.59
N PRO A 312 -26.03 20.44 17.55
CA PRO A 312 -25.22 19.29 17.96
C PRO A 312 -26.08 18.09 18.35
N SER A 313 -25.74 16.90 17.84
CA SER A 313 -26.44 15.66 18.17
C SER A 313 -26.35 15.31 19.66
N ARG A 314 -25.20 15.58 20.28
CA ARG A 314 -24.93 15.38 21.72
C ARG A 314 -24.92 16.72 22.45
N GLN A 315 -25.74 16.86 23.48
CA GLN A 315 -25.84 18.11 24.25
C GLN A 315 -24.75 18.23 25.33
N ASP A 316 -24.30 17.10 25.88
CA ASP A 316 -23.29 17.05 26.95
C ASP A 316 -21.93 16.48 26.50
N GLY A 317 -20.86 16.99 27.11
CA GLY A 317 -19.48 16.53 26.89
C GLY A 317 -18.59 17.50 26.08
N PRO A 318 -17.29 17.16 25.93
CA PRO A 318 -16.32 18.02 25.24
C PRO A 318 -16.61 18.12 23.73
N LEU A 319 -16.16 19.23 23.10
CA LEU A 319 -16.29 19.46 21.66
C LEU A 319 -15.64 18.34 20.83
N LEU A 320 -14.44 17.91 21.25
CA LEU A 320 -13.73 16.76 20.73
C LEU A 320 -13.06 16.05 21.91
N SER A 321 -13.16 14.73 21.96
CA SER A 321 -12.47 13.85 22.89
C SER A 321 -11.76 12.78 22.09
N MET A 322 -10.55 12.45 22.50
CA MET A 322 -9.76 11.39 21.91
C MET A 322 -9.39 10.37 22.98
N GLN A 323 -9.80 9.14 22.76
CA GLN A 323 -9.44 7.99 23.59
C GLN A 323 -8.34 7.19 22.88
N GLY A 324 -7.47 6.53 23.65
CA GLY A 324 -6.37 5.74 23.10
C GLY A 324 -5.19 6.55 22.57
N LYS A 325 -4.92 7.74 23.12
CA LYS A 325 -3.86 8.66 22.66
C LYS A 325 -2.46 8.03 22.56
N LEU A 326 -2.15 7.03 23.40
CA LEU A 326 -0.88 6.29 23.31
C LEU A 326 -0.67 5.62 21.95
N ASN A 327 -1.74 5.25 21.25
CA ASN A 327 -1.63 4.70 19.90
C ASN A 327 -1.07 5.68 18.88
N LEU A 328 -1.14 7.00 19.13
CA LEU A 328 -0.43 7.98 18.28
C LEU A 328 1.09 7.80 18.38
N ILE A 329 1.61 7.47 19.56
CA ILE A 329 3.05 7.22 19.77
C ILE A 329 3.45 5.93 19.04
N TRP A 330 2.65 4.87 19.17
CA TRP A 330 2.89 3.61 18.47
C TRP A 330 2.83 3.76 16.95
N LEU A 331 1.88 4.56 16.47
CA LEU A 331 1.75 4.89 15.06
C LEU A 331 3.00 5.62 14.56
N MET A 332 3.42 6.70 15.23
CA MET A 332 4.66 7.41 14.88
C MET A 332 5.89 6.50 14.92
N GLY A 333 5.93 5.53 15.84
CA GLY A 333 6.96 4.50 15.89
C GLY A 333 6.98 3.61 14.64
N VAL A 334 5.80 3.18 14.15
CA VAL A 334 5.69 2.39 12.92
C VAL A 334 6.17 3.20 11.71
N ILE A 335 5.78 4.48 11.61
CA ILE A 335 6.27 5.40 10.58
C ILE A 335 7.79 5.49 10.62
N GLY A 336 8.35 5.68 11.82
CA GLY A 336 9.80 5.73 12.04
C GLY A 336 10.52 4.44 11.63
N CYS A 337 9.94 3.27 11.91
CA CYS A 337 10.48 1.98 11.50
C CYS A 337 10.53 1.88 9.97
N VAL A 338 9.45 2.24 9.28
CA VAL A 338 9.40 2.19 7.81
C VAL A 338 10.39 3.17 7.18
N ALA A 339 10.49 4.38 7.73
CA ALA A 339 11.35 5.41 7.19
C ALA A 339 12.85 5.15 7.37
N THR A 340 13.25 4.43 8.42
CA THR A 340 14.67 4.33 8.82
C THR A 340 15.26 2.92 8.81
N LEU A 341 14.44 1.87 8.80
CA LEU A 341 14.88 0.47 8.90
C LEU A 341 14.67 -0.29 7.58
N ASP A 342 15.06 0.32 6.47
CA ASP A 342 15.14 -0.36 5.18
C ASP A 342 16.44 -1.19 5.13
N PRO A 343 16.39 -2.53 4.96
CA PRO A 343 17.60 -3.35 4.89
C PRO A 343 18.53 -2.99 3.71
N SER A 344 17.99 -2.36 2.66
CA SER A 344 18.76 -1.96 1.48
C SER A 344 19.47 -0.61 1.64
N LYS A 345 19.17 0.15 2.70
CA LYS A 345 19.70 1.49 2.95
C LYS A 345 20.35 1.56 4.33
N PRO A 346 21.42 2.34 4.49
CA PRO A 346 21.98 2.58 5.80
C PRO A 346 20.99 3.38 6.66
N PHE A 347 21.00 3.11 7.96
CA PHE A 347 20.23 3.91 8.91
C PHE A 347 20.71 5.36 8.86
N PRO A 348 19.79 6.35 8.83
CA PRO A 348 20.16 7.74 8.58
C PRO A 348 21.29 8.26 9.47
N GLY A 349 22.36 8.74 8.84
CA GLY A 349 23.53 9.28 9.55
C GLY A 349 24.53 8.23 10.07
N THR A 350 24.42 6.97 9.65
CA THR A 350 25.33 5.87 10.02
C THR A 350 25.61 4.96 8.82
N ASP A 351 26.56 4.02 8.93
CA ASP A 351 26.78 2.94 7.93
C ASP A 351 26.05 1.63 8.29
N TRP A 352 25.31 1.62 9.41
CA TRP A 352 24.65 0.43 9.91
C TRP A 352 23.40 0.13 9.09
N HIS A 353 23.26 -1.12 8.63
CA HIS A 353 22.08 -1.59 7.89
C HIS A 353 21.20 -2.44 8.80
N ALA A 354 19.89 -2.25 8.69
CA ALA A 354 18.93 -3.05 9.46
C ALA A 354 18.97 -4.52 9.00
N PRO A 355 19.08 -5.50 9.92
CA PRO A 355 18.97 -6.90 9.56
C PRO A 355 17.63 -7.21 8.87
N LEU A 356 17.62 -8.22 7.99
CA LEU A 356 16.41 -8.67 7.33
C LEU A 356 15.33 -9.00 8.36
N TYR A 357 14.11 -8.47 8.15
CA TYR A 357 12.96 -8.56 9.04
C TYR A 357 13.03 -7.82 10.38
N PHE A 358 14.06 -7.02 10.64
CA PHE A 358 14.16 -6.23 11.87
C PHE A 358 13.07 -5.13 11.96
N ARG A 359 12.77 -4.49 10.83
CA ARG A 359 11.67 -3.52 10.71
C ARG A 359 10.32 -4.15 11.07
N GLU A 360 10.02 -5.29 10.47
CA GLU A 360 8.77 -6.03 10.68
C GLU A 360 8.65 -6.49 12.14
N PHE A 361 9.74 -6.95 12.74
CA PHE A 361 9.79 -7.29 14.17
C PHE A 361 9.39 -6.11 15.05
N LEU A 362 9.98 -4.93 14.85
CA LEU A 362 9.64 -3.74 15.64
C LEU A 362 8.21 -3.25 15.40
N MET A 363 7.69 -3.36 14.17
CA MET A 363 6.30 -3.02 13.87
C MET A 363 5.31 -3.94 14.60
N PHE A 364 5.58 -5.25 14.63
CA PHE A 364 4.79 -6.19 15.43
C PHE A 364 4.93 -5.90 16.93
N LEU A 365 6.10 -5.47 17.41
CA LEU A 365 6.31 -5.11 18.81
C LEU A 365 5.46 -3.91 19.20
N LEU A 366 5.45 -2.86 18.38
CA LEU A 366 4.59 -1.68 18.58
C LEU A 366 3.10 -2.04 18.52
N THR A 367 2.73 -2.97 17.63
CA THR A 367 1.37 -3.49 17.53
C THR A 367 0.97 -4.26 18.79
N PHE A 368 1.86 -5.10 19.31
CA PHE A 368 1.67 -5.80 20.58
C PHE A 368 1.51 -4.81 21.74
N CYS A 369 2.38 -3.79 21.82
CA CYS A 369 2.26 -2.71 22.80
C CYS A 369 0.91 -1.99 22.70
N SER A 370 0.40 -1.72 21.50
CA SER A 370 -0.95 -1.16 21.30
C SER A 370 -2.07 -2.06 21.83
N LEU A 371 -1.98 -3.38 21.60
CA LEU A 371 -2.97 -4.34 22.09
C LEU A 371 -2.94 -4.49 23.62
N VAL A 372 -1.76 -4.39 24.24
CA VAL A 372 -1.61 -4.42 25.70
C VAL A 372 -2.09 -3.11 26.34
N THR A 373 -1.72 -1.96 25.78
CA THR A 373 -1.98 -0.64 26.39
C THR A 373 -3.39 -0.09 26.13
N THR A 374 -4.08 -0.58 25.10
CA THR A 374 -5.44 -0.10 24.76
C THR A 374 -6.51 -0.96 25.42
N THR A 375 -7.51 -0.33 26.05
CA THR A 375 -8.65 -1.03 26.65
C THR A 375 -9.61 -1.58 25.59
N CYS A 376 -10.31 -2.68 25.92
CA CYS A 376 -11.28 -3.30 25.02
C CYS A 376 -12.45 -2.35 24.69
N GLU A 377 -12.84 -1.49 25.63
CA GLU A 377 -13.91 -0.51 25.42
C GLU A 377 -13.63 0.46 24.27
N VAL A 378 -12.38 0.91 24.13
CA VAL A 378 -11.99 1.81 23.03
C VAL A 378 -12.12 1.09 21.68
N ARG A 379 -11.67 -0.16 21.61
CA ARG A 379 -11.76 -0.97 20.38
C ARG A 379 -13.20 -1.35 20.04
N LEU A 380 -14.03 -1.62 21.06
CA LEU A 380 -15.46 -1.88 20.90
C LEU A 380 -16.18 -0.66 20.29
N LYS A 381 -15.89 0.55 20.79
CA LYS A 381 -16.43 1.80 20.24
C LYS A 381 -16.04 2.03 18.78
N ASN A 382 -14.85 1.58 18.39
CA ASN A 382 -14.40 1.63 17.01
C ASN A 382 -14.94 0.46 16.15
N THR A 383 -15.76 -0.44 16.71
CA THR A 383 -16.22 -1.69 16.08
C THR A 383 -15.09 -2.51 15.46
N PHE A 384 -13.95 -2.52 16.13
CA PHE A 384 -12.75 -3.19 15.65
C PHE A 384 -12.98 -4.71 15.51
N ASN A 385 -12.50 -5.26 14.40
CA ASN A 385 -12.50 -6.69 14.09
C ASN A 385 -11.28 -6.99 13.19
N TYR A 386 -10.89 -8.26 13.04
CA TYR A 386 -9.78 -8.62 12.14
C TYR A 386 -10.23 -9.02 10.73
N ASP A 387 -11.53 -9.11 10.47
CA ASP A 387 -12.06 -9.64 9.21
C ASP A 387 -11.60 -8.81 8.01
N ALA A 388 -11.59 -7.48 8.16
CA ALA A 388 -11.15 -6.56 7.10
C ALA A 388 -9.67 -6.74 6.74
N ILE A 389 -8.78 -6.89 7.73
CA ILE A 389 -7.34 -7.07 7.44
C ILE A 389 -7.05 -8.49 6.95
N LEU A 390 -7.79 -9.49 7.42
CA LEU A 390 -7.68 -10.87 6.94
C LEU A 390 -8.17 -11.01 5.49
N GLU A 391 -9.20 -10.26 5.09
CA GLU A 391 -9.64 -10.16 3.69
C GLU A 391 -8.51 -9.67 2.78
N VAL A 392 -7.89 -8.55 3.16
CA VAL A 392 -6.77 -7.96 2.42
C VAL A 392 -5.59 -8.93 2.37
N ALA A 393 -5.20 -9.51 3.50
CA ALA A 393 -4.13 -10.51 3.57
C ALA A 393 -4.38 -11.69 2.60
N ALA A 394 -5.58 -12.26 2.63
CA ALA A 394 -5.96 -13.39 1.81
C ALA A 394 -5.85 -13.09 0.31
N LEU A 395 -6.44 -11.98 -0.15
CA LEU A 395 -6.42 -11.61 -1.57
C LEU A 395 -5.03 -11.23 -2.04
N PHE A 396 -4.32 -10.40 -1.27
CA PHE A 396 -2.99 -9.92 -1.67
C PHE A 396 -1.97 -11.05 -1.76
N SER A 397 -2.05 -12.09 -0.91
CA SER A 397 -1.17 -13.24 -1.01
C SER A 397 -1.17 -13.88 -2.40
N GLY A 398 -2.35 -14.03 -3.02
CA GLY A 398 -2.47 -14.54 -4.39
C GLY A 398 -2.06 -13.52 -5.44
N ILE A 399 -2.36 -12.23 -5.22
CA ILE A 399 -1.98 -11.15 -6.15
C ILE A 399 -0.46 -11.08 -6.28
N PHE A 400 0.30 -11.05 -5.18
CA PHE A 400 1.76 -10.98 -5.24
C PHE A 400 2.38 -12.16 -6.00
N VAL A 401 1.84 -13.37 -5.82
CA VAL A 401 2.31 -14.56 -6.54
C VAL A 401 1.94 -14.47 -8.02
N CYS A 402 0.69 -14.16 -8.34
CA CYS A 402 0.21 -14.10 -9.73
C CYS A 402 0.87 -12.95 -10.53
N MET A 403 1.30 -11.89 -9.86
CA MET A 403 1.90 -10.70 -10.47
C MET A 403 3.33 -10.93 -10.99
N GLN A 404 4.04 -11.97 -10.52
CA GLN A 404 5.43 -12.23 -10.92
C GLN A 404 5.59 -12.43 -12.43
N ALA A 405 4.70 -13.20 -13.06
CA ALA A 405 4.78 -13.43 -14.51
C ALA A 405 4.50 -12.16 -15.35
N PRO A 406 3.41 -11.39 -15.07
CA PRO A 406 3.21 -10.06 -15.66
C PRO A 406 4.42 -9.15 -15.51
N VAL A 407 5.01 -9.04 -14.31
CA VAL A 407 6.17 -8.17 -14.08
C VAL A 407 7.37 -8.58 -14.93
N MET A 408 7.67 -9.88 -15.03
CA MET A 408 8.74 -10.36 -15.92
C MET A 408 8.48 -10.06 -17.40
N ILE A 409 7.23 -10.19 -17.84
CA ILE A 409 6.83 -9.84 -19.22
C ILE A 409 6.99 -8.33 -19.47
N LEU A 410 6.53 -7.51 -18.53
CA LEU A 410 6.59 -6.06 -18.63
C LEU A 410 8.02 -5.55 -18.60
N ASN A 411 8.93 -6.20 -17.87
CA ASN A 411 10.35 -5.88 -17.86
C ASN A 411 11.04 -6.02 -19.23
N VAL A 412 10.42 -6.73 -20.19
CA VAL A 412 10.96 -6.87 -21.55
C VAL A 412 10.10 -6.16 -22.58
N TYR A 413 8.77 -6.34 -22.51
CA TYR A 413 7.85 -5.84 -23.52
C TYR A 413 7.15 -4.51 -23.14
N GLY A 414 7.42 -3.95 -21.96
CA GLY A 414 6.78 -2.74 -21.46
C GLY A 414 6.86 -1.57 -22.45
N LYS A 415 8.02 -1.39 -23.11
CA LYS A 415 8.26 -0.40 -24.18
C LYS A 415 7.22 -0.43 -25.32
N HIS A 416 6.61 -1.58 -25.59
CA HIS A 416 5.67 -1.75 -26.70
C HIS A 416 4.21 -1.48 -26.33
N LEU A 417 3.92 -1.13 -25.07
CA LEU A 417 2.54 -0.86 -24.61
C LEU A 417 1.99 0.51 -25.03
N GLY A 418 2.81 1.38 -25.63
CA GLY A 418 2.37 2.68 -26.17
C GLY A 418 2.19 3.79 -25.13
N PHE A 419 2.80 3.67 -23.95
CA PHE A 419 2.84 4.74 -22.95
C PHE A 419 4.07 5.63 -23.16
N GLU A 420 3.88 6.73 -23.89
CA GLU A 420 4.99 7.62 -24.30
C GLU A 420 5.05 8.94 -23.53
N SER A 421 4.06 9.24 -22.67
CA SER A 421 3.98 10.51 -21.95
C SER A 421 3.51 10.36 -20.50
N PRO A 422 3.86 11.29 -19.59
CA PRO A 422 3.36 11.30 -18.22
C PRO A 422 1.82 11.30 -18.16
N ALA A 423 1.15 12.08 -19.01
CA ALA A 423 -0.30 12.06 -19.11
C ALA A 423 -0.86 10.67 -19.48
N ALA A 424 -0.23 9.97 -20.44
CA ALA A 424 -0.64 8.60 -20.80
C ALA A 424 -0.49 7.64 -19.61
N PHE A 425 0.61 7.73 -18.87
CA PHE A 425 0.83 6.95 -17.65
C PHE A 425 -0.19 7.27 -16.56
N PHE A 426 -0.53 8.54 -16.34
CA PHE A 426 -1.53 8.95 -15.34
C PHE A 426 -2.91 8.39 -15.68
N TRP A 427 -3.40 8.60 -16.90
CA TRP A 427 -4.72 8.14 -17.32
C TRP A 427 -4.79 6.62 -17.46
N GLY A 428 -3.73 5.97 -17.94
CA GLY A 428 -3.66 4.50 -18.04
C GLY A 428 -3.68 3.83 -16.67
N THR A 429 -2.78 4.27 -15.77
CA THR A 429 -2.71 3.78 -14.40
C THR A 429 -4.03 4.04 -13.68
N GLY A 430 -4.55 5.26 -13.78
CA GLY A 430 -5.75 5.65 -13.07
C GLY A 430 -7.03 5.03 -13.61
N PHE A 431 -7.13 4.75 -14.91
CA PHE A 431 -8.24 3.99 -15.47
C PHE A 431 -8.30 2.57 -14.88
N LEU A 432 -7.17 1.85 -14.82
CA LEU A 432 -7.13 0.52 -14.22
C LEU A 432 -7.43 0.59 -12.71
N SER A 433 -6.80 1.50 -11.98
CA SER A 433 -7.00 1.72 -10.54
C SER A 433 -8.44 2.13 -10.20
N SER A 434 -9.20 2.69 -11.15
CA SER A 434 -10.62 2.98 -10.95
C SER A 434 -11.47 1.72 -10.76
N PHE A 435 -11.05 0.57 -11.28
CA PHE A 435 -11.84 -0.68 -11.27
C PHE A 435 -11.12 -1.86 -10.63
N LEU A 436 -9.80 -1.78 -10.50
CA LEU A 436 -8.91 -2.75 -9.90
C LEU A 436 -8.30 -2.18 -8.63
N ASP A 437 -7.69 -3.05 -7.83
CA ASP A 437 -6.93 -2.60 -6.67
C ASP A 437 -5.75 -1.69 -7.10
N ASN A 438 -5.55 -0.60 -6.36
CA ASN A 438 -4.55 0.42 -6.68
C ASN A 438 -3.12 -0.12 -6.62
N ALA A 439 -2.83 -1.03 -5.69
CA ALA A 439 -1.46 -1.48 -5.43
C ALA A 439 -0.89 -2.33 -6.59
N PRO A 440 -1.59 -3.39 -7.05
CA PRO A 440 -1.15 -4.17 -8.21
C PRO A 440 -1.12 -3.33 -9.48
N THR A 441 -2.05 -2.38 -9.63
CA THR A 441 -2.06 -1.44 -10.74
C THR A 441 -0.79 -0.60 -10.77
N TYR A 442 -0.41 -0.02 -9.63
CA TYR A 442 0.82 0.76 -9.51
C TYR A 442 2.05 -0.05 -9.93
N VAL A 443 2.17 -1.29 -9.45
CA VAL A 443 3.33 -2.14 -9.78
C VAL A 443 3.40 -2.40 -11.28
N VAL A 444 2.30 -2.78 -11.93
CA VAL A 444 2.26 -3.03 -13.37
C VAL A 444 2.80 -1.83 -14.15
N PHE A 445 2.34 -0.62 -13.83
CA PHE A 445 2.78 0.58 -14.53
C PHE A 445 4.18 1.05 -14.13
N PHE A 446 4.59 0.85 -12.87
CA PHE A 446 5.96 1.12 -12.42
C PHE A 446 6.97 0.27 -13.20
N GLU A 447 6.73 -1.03 -13.31
CA GLU A 447 7.60 -1.96 -14.04
C GLU A 447 7.59 -1.65 -15.54
N THR A 448 6.44 -1.29 -16.10
CA THR A 448 6.33 -0.81 -17.48
C THR A 448 7.22 0.43 -17.69
N ALA A 449 7.12 1.43 -16.82
CA ALA A 449 7.90 2.66 -16.92
C ALA A 449 9.39 2.46 -16.68
N ARG A 450 9.79 1.47 -15.86
CA ARG A 450 11.19 1.09 -15.65
C ARG A 450 11.86 0.56 -16.91
N THR A 451 11.08 -0.01 -17.84
CA THR A 451 11.60 -0.42 -19.15
C THR A 451 11.73 0.70 -20.15
N MET A 452 11.12 1.86 -19.91
CA MET A 452 11.15 2.96 -20.88
C MET A 452 12.54 3.58 -20.97
N GLU A 453 12.86 4.17 -22.12
CA GLU A 453 14.08 4.94 -22.24
C GLU A 453 14.06 6.14 -21.27
N PRO A 454 15.12 6.35 -20.47
CA PRO A 454 15.18 7.47 -19.55
C PRO A 454 15.03 8.81 -20.29
N MET A 455 14.04 9.60 -19.91
CA MET A 455 13.82 10.95 -20.46
C MET A 455 14.09 12.06 -19.44
N GLY A 456 14.85 11.76 -18.38
CA GLY A 456 15.14 12.70 -17.30
C GLY A 456 15.74 12.04 -16.07
N PRO A 457 15.67 12.69 -14.90
CA PRO A 457 16.09 12.12 -13.63
C PRO A 457 15.40 10.79 -13.36
N LEU A 458 16.17 9.84 -12.81
CA LEU A 458 15.68 8.52 -12.46
C LEU A 458 15.45 8.43 -10.95
N VAL A 459 14.33 7.83 -10.56
CA VAL A 459 14.02 7.45 -9.18
C VAL A 459 13.67 5.97 -9.20
N ALA A 460 14.45 5.16 -8.49
CA ALA A 460 14.30 3.70 -8.47
C ALA A 460 14.27 3.06 -9.89
N GLY A 461 15.06 3.61 -10.82
CA GLY A 461 15.14 3.13 -12.22
C GLY A 461 14.00 3.60 -13.12
N VAL A 462 13.10 4.47 -12.65
CA VAL A 462 11.98 5.02 -13.43
C VAL A 462 12.19 6.51 -13.67
N THR A 463 11.89 7.00 -14.88
CA THR A 463 11.88 8.45 -15.15
C THR A 463 10.93 9.15 -14.19
N GLU A 464 11.41 10.16 -13.47
CA GLU A 464 10.69 10.78 -12.35
C GLU A 464 9.30 11.28 -12.75
N SER A 465 9.15 11.89 -13.93
CA SER A 465 7.85 12.36 -14.43
C SER A 465 6.83 11.24 -14.64
N PHE A 466 7.28 10.06 -15.08
CA PHE A 466 6.44 8.87 -15.16
C PHE A 466 6.08 8.35 -13.78
N LEU A 467 7.04 8.32 -12.86
CA LEU A 467 6.80 7.90 -11.49
C LEU A 467 5.76 8.80 -10.79
N VAL A 468 5.84 10.12 -11.00
CA VAL A 468 4.82 11.09 -10.54
C VAL A 468 3.46 10.73 -11.13
N ALA A 469 3.36 10.56 -12.45
CA ALA A 469 2.11 10.24 -13.13
C ALA A 469 1.47 8.93 -12.64
N ILE A 470 2.26 7.87 -12.49
CA ILE A 470 1.81 6.55 -12.00
C ILE A 470 1.34 6.66 -10.55
N SER A 471 2.10 7.35 -9.71
CA SER A 471 1.77 7.57 -8.30
C SER A 471 0.44 8.32 -8.15
N LEU A 472 0.27 9.42 -8.88
CA LEU A 472 -0.97 10.20 -8.87
C LEU A 472 -2.15 9.41 -9.46
N GLY A 473 -1.94 8.69 -10.55
CA GLY A 473 -2.98 7.89 -11.21
C GLY A 473 -3.50 6.78 -10.29
N ALA A 474 -2.58 6.01 -9.70
CA ALA A 474 -2.92 4.90 -8.81
C ALA A 474 -3.59 5.36 -7.50
N VAL A 475 -3.17 6.50 -6.92
CA VAL A 475 -3.73 6.98 -5.65
C VAL A 475 -5.02 7.77 -5.85
N PHE A 476 -5.11 8.61 -6.89
CA PHE A 476 -6.23 9.53 -7.04
C PHE A 476 -7.44 8.87 -7.68
N MET A 477 -7.24 8.07 -8.73
CA MET A 477 -8.35 7.57 -9.54
C MET A 477 -9.03 6.32 -8.96
N GLY A 478 -8.49 5.72 -7.89
CA GLY A 478 -9.23 4.75 -7.06
C GLY A 478 -10.56 5.31 -6.52
N SER A 479 -10.70 6.65 -6.47
CA SER A 479 -11.95 7.33 -6.08
C SER A 479 -13.04 7.30 -7.16
N MET A 480 -12.75 6.86 -8.39
CA MET A 480 -13.69 6.93 -9.51
C MET A 480 -14.84 5.93 -9.39
N THR A 481 -14.65 4.82 -8.66
CA THR A 481 -15.71 3.85 -8.36
C THR A 481 -15.70 3.41 -6.89
N TYR A 482 -16.76 2.75 -6.43
CA TYR A 482 -16.79 2.15 -5.09
C TYR A 482 -15.81 0.98 -4.90
N ILE A 483 -15.36 0.36 -5.99
CA ILE A 483 -14.50 -0.82 -5.96
C ILE A 483 -13.02 -0.49 -6.22
N GLY A 484 -12.71 0.75 -6.61
CA GLY A 484 -11.33 1.16 -6.88
C GLY A 484 -10.43 1.12 -5.64
N ASN A 485 -10.99 1.32 -4.44
CA ASN A 485 -10.22 1.20 -3.20
C ASN A 485 -11.07 0.61 -2.05
N GLY A 486 -10.46 -0.21 -1.20
CA GLY A 486 -11.11 -0.89 -0.07
C GLY A 486 -11.84 0.05 0.90
N PRO A 487 -11.27 1.21 1.29
CA PRO A 487 -11.94 2.18 2.15
C PRO A 487 -13.22 2.78 1.55
N ASN A 488 -13.36 2.84 0.21
CA ASN A 488 -14.56 3.39 -0.44
C ASN A 488 -15.78 2.55 -0.09
N PHE A 489 -15.67 1.22 -0.25
CA PHE A 489 -16.74 0.28 0.08
C PHE A 489 -17.00 0.25 1.59
N MET A 490 -15.94 0.31 2.41
CA MET A 490 -16.05 0.33 3.86
C MET A 490 -16.83 1.55 4.36
N VAL A 491 -16.49 2.76 3.87
CA VAL A 491 -17.19 4.00 4.21
C VAL A 491 -18.63 3.98 3.73
N LYS A 492 -18.89 3.48 2.51
CA LYS A 492 -20.26 3.27 2.01
C LYS A 492 -21.07 2.38 2.97
N ALA A 493 -20.53 1.23 3.36
CA ALA A 493 -21.20 0.30 4.26
C ALA A 493 -21.46 0.90 5.66
N ILE A 494 -20.51 1.69 6.19
CA ILE A 494 -20.69 2.41 7.46
C ILE A 494 -21.81 3.46 7.34
N ALA A 495 -21.86 4.21 6.24
CA ALA A 495 -22.91 5.19 6.00
C ALA A 495 -24.30 4.54 5.90
N GLU A 496 -24.42 3.44 5.15
CA GLU A 496 -25.69 2.69 5.00
C GLU A 496 -26.16 2.12 6.35
N LYS A 497 -25.24 1.60 7.18
CA LYS A 497 -25.55 1.15 8.56
C LYS A 497 -26.04 2.30 9.47
N ASN A 498 -25.72 3.56 9.14
CA ASN A 498 -26.21 4.75 9.83
C ASN A 498 -27.45 5.35 9.15
N ASN A 499 -28.19 4.56 8.37
CA ASN A 499 -29.42 4.95 7.67
C ASN A 499 -29.24 6.06 6.63
N ILE A 500 -28.03 6.24 6.09
CA ILE A 500 -27.78 7.16 4.99
C ILE A 500 -27.92 6.40 3.68
N ARG A 501 -28.86 6.83 2.84
CA ARG A 501 -29.08 6.22 1.52
C ARG A 501 -27.95 6.64 0.57
N MET A 502 -27.00 5.74 0.35
CA MET A 502 -25.92 5.96 -0.60
C MET A 502 -26.38 5.73 -2.05
N PRO A 503 -25.77 6.41 -3.04
CA PRO A 503 -26.01 6.12 -4.46
C PRO A 503 -25.71 4.66 -4.82
N SER A 504 -26.36 4.17 -5.88
CA SER A 504 -25.97 2.91 -6.51
C SER A 504 -24.56 3.02 -7.13
N PHE A 505 -23.99 1.90 -7.55
CA PHE A 505 -22.67 1.87 -8.21
C PHE A 505 -22.55 2.88 -9.36
N PHE A 506 -23.47 2.82 -10.33
CA PHE A 506 -23.49 3.78 -11.45
C PHE A 506 -23.89 5.20 -11.02
N GLY A 507 -24.71 5.33 -9.97
CA GLY A 507 -25.02 6.62 -9.38
C GLY A 507 -23.78 7.31 -8.83
N TYR A 508 -22.93 6.57 -8.10
CA TYR A 508 -21.65 7.06 -7.62
C TYR A 508 -20.73 7.47 -8.77
N MET A 509 -20.62 6.64 -9.82
CA MET A 509 -19.79 6.96 -10.99
C MET A 509 -20.23 8.26 -11.67
N LEU A 510 -21.53 8.55 -11.73
CA LEU A 510 -22.00 9.81 -12.27
C LEU A 510 -21.49 11.01 -11.45
N TYR A 511 -21.51 10.91 -10.11
CA TYR A 511 -20.95 11.94 -9.23
C TYR A 511 -19.44 12.08 -9.41
N SER A 512 -18.70 10.96 -9.35
CA SER A 512 -17.24 10.98 -9.47
C SER A 512 -16.81 11.50 -10.84
N PHE A 513 -17.47 11.10 -11.93
CA PHE A 513 -17.12 11.58 -13.27
C PHE A 513 -17.39 13.07 -13.44
N THR A 514 -18.53 13.55 -12.92
CA THR A 514 -18.90 14.97 -13.03
C THR A 514 -17.95 15.87 -12.23
N ILE A 515 -17.44 15.40 -11.10
CA ILE A 515 -16.62 16.21 -10.18
C ILE A 515 -15.12 15.99 -10.43
N LEU A 516 -14.68 14.74 -10.48
CA LEU A 516 -13.27 14.39 -10.48
C LEU A 516 -12.62 14.42 -11.86
N LEU A 517 -13.31 14.06 -12.95
CA LEU A 517 -12.71 14.14 -14.29
C LEU A 517 -12.27 15.57 -14.64
N PRO A 518 -13.07 16.63 -14.41
CA PRO A 518 -12.60 17.99 -14.63
C PRO A 518 -11.38 18.34 -13.76
N ILE A 519 -11.37 17.91 -12.50
CA ILE A 519 -10.24 18.16 -11.58
C ILE A 519 -8.97 17.45 -12.07
N PHE A 520 -9.07 16.19 -12.48
CA PHE A 520 -7.95 15.40 -12.99
C PHE A 520 -7.46 15.87 -14.34
N LEU A 521 -8.33 16.36 -15.22
CA LEU A 521 -7.94 17.02 -16.47
C LEU A 521 -7.14 18.28 -16.19
N LEU A 522 -7.61 19.15 -15.28
CA LEU A 522 -6.87 20.35 -14.89
C LEU A 522 -5.53 20.01 -14.23
N MET A 523 -5.51 19.01 -13.35
CA MET A 523 -4.28 18.53 -12.71
C MET A 523 -3.30 18.03 -13.76
N THR A 524 -3.76 17.22 -14.72
CA THR A 524 -2.94 16.75 -15.84
C THR A 524 -2.35 17.97 -16.58
N LEU A 525 -3.19 18.88 -17.08
CA LEU A 525 -2.73 20.04 -17.86
C LEU A 525 -1.71 20.95 -17.15
N ILE A 526 -1.73 20.99 -15.82
CA ILE A 526 -0.85 21.86 -15.01
C ILE A 526 0.46 21.14 -14.63
N PHE A 527 0.40 19.83 -14.35
CA PHE A 527 1.51 19.11 -13.73
C PHE A 527 2.12 17.98 -14.60
N LEU A 528 1.45 17.53 -15.67
CA LEU A 528 1.81 16.36 -16.50
C LEU A 528 1.74 16.67 -17.99
#